data_AF-Q23FQ6-F1
#
_entry.id   AF-Q23FQ6-F1
#
_cell.length_a   1.000
_cell.length_b   1.000
_cell.length_c   1.000
_cell.angle_alpha   90.00
_cell.angle_beta   90.00
_cell.angle_gamma   90.00
#
_symmetry.space_group_name_H-M   'P 1'
#
loop_
_entity.id
_entity.type
_entity.pdbx_description
1 polymer ?
#
loop_
_entity_poly.entity_id
_entity_poly.type
_entity_poly.pdbx_seq_one_letter_code
_entity_poly.pdbx_strand_id
1 'polypeptide(L)'
;MGQILPNDKRRQVKGGIQIQLNKLSFVSNEVIQGLLYINIEEPFQGRFLQINLQGYEDVHYTYTQGSDESERIIYAKAMNSFLNYSMPIYDFSQGTANQAFVIQPCQLLIPFQLVIAQQLPSSIQYFENEHNKCSLKYLLTAQILSTEPNVKPISGSQEIFIGQIRLIQNLPNFTNSKQSPTICCCFKSGEINYSMSLNSRCFIPNEIINIKINADLGQNGNKVKNFSIKIIGLLEMKACRRYRDQVVTQFEKSTTFKINSKQVSQEIQLQIPSNVLLSSQGQLIQMNYYLQIIPDVNSCCCVTNESPHEMLIYINPNSNELQPFKGLQQQLPYPIPQNWHPIQLQQAQFNPMQFNQIQQLHLQNVAYEQKLFDNYIAIEPAKRKVDYQQEMCNIQHQNINELQKNYQQPAFCCQSQIQFNVGSGQQQKIYPTQNQNQQNNQFLGQDSLLSQPVMKDQNKTYL
;
A
#
# COMPACT_ATOMS: atom_id res chain seq x y z
N MET A 1 5.23 -2.53 19.62
CA MET A 1 4.33 -2.26 20.75
C MET A 1 3.08 -1.57 20.24
N GLY A 2 1.89 -2.11 20.50
CA GLY A 2 0.63 -1.42 20.15
C GLY A 2 0.60 -0.06 20.84
N GLN A 3 0.17 0.98 20.13
CA GLN A 3 -0.03 2.29 20.75
C GLN A 3 -1.02 2.11 21.90
N ILE A 4 -0.58 2.37 23.13
CA ILE A 4 -1.48 2.38 24.27
C ILE A 4 -2.47 3.50 23.98
N LEU A 5 -3.72 3.13 23.68
CA LEU A 5 -4.78 4.11 23.54
C LEU A 5 -4.84 4.89 24.85
N PRO A 6 -4.71 6.23 24.82
CA PRO A 6 -4.53 7.03 26.04
C PRO A 6 -5.71 6.92 27.03
N ASN A 7 -6.84 6.37 26.58
CA ASN A 7 -8.07 6.17 27.37
C ASN A 7 -8.35 4.70 27.72
N ASP A 8 -7.45 3.76 27.43
CA ASP A 8 -7.66 2.34 27.76
C ASP A 8 -7.37 2.09 29.24
N LYS A 9 -8.43 2.13 30.05
CA LYS A 9 -8.41 1.95 31.52
C LYS A 9 -8.29 0.49 31.97
N ARG A 10 -8.18 -0.47 31.05
CA ARG A 10 -8.06 -1.88 31.42
C ARG A 10 -6.76 -2.12 32.18
N ARG A 11 -6.82 -2.98 33.21
CA ARG A 11 -5.65 -3.43 33.97
C ARG A 11 -4.69 -4.14 33.02
N GLN A 12 -3.42 -3.74 33.04
CA GLN A 12 -2.34 -4.45 32.39
C GLN A 12 -1.72 -5.41 33.40
N VAL A 13 -1.55 -6.66 32.98
CA VAL A 13 -0.98 -7.73 33.78
C VAL A 13 0.53 -7.77 33.58
N LYS A 14 1.29 -8.02 34.65
CA LYS A 14 2.74 -8.15 34.57
C LYS A 14 3.15 -9.41 33.82
N GLY A 15 3.94 -9.23 32.77
CA GLY A 15 4.35 -10.29 31.86
C GLY A 15 4.28 -9.86 30.40
N GLY A 16 4.52 -10.80 29.49
CA GLY A 16 4.50 -10.55 28.06
C GLY A 16 4.72 -11.82 27.24
N ILE A 17 4.46 -11.69 25.95
CA ILE A 17 4.78 -12.72 24.95
C ILE A 17 5.81 -12.14 24.00
N GLN A 18 6.84 -12.91 23.69
CA GLN A 18 7.78 -12.61 22.62
C GLN A 18 7.64 -13.67 21.53
N ILE A 19 7.58 -13.21 20.28
CA ILE A 19 7.54 -14.07 19.10
C ILE A 19 8.95 -14.10 18.50
N GLN A 20 9.57 -15.27 18.51
CA GLN A 20 10.81 -15.51 17.77
C GLN A 20 10.51 -16.25 16.48
N LEU A 21 10.91 -15.66 15.35
CA LEU A 21 10.82 -16.27 14.03
C LEU A 21 12.23 -16.60 13.51
N ASN A 22 12.33 -17.61 12.64
CA ASN A 22 13.57 -17.93 11.95
C ASN A 22 13.96 -16.87 10.90
N LYS A 23 12.95 -16.18 10.34
CA LYS A 23 13.08 -15.06 9.41
C LYS A 23 11.84 -14.16 9.49
N LEU A 24 11.95 -12.94 8.96
CA LEU A 24 10.84 -11.97 8.95
C LEU A 24 10.23 -11.75 7.56
N SER A 25 10.81 -12.36 6.52
CA SER A 25 10.36 -12.22 5.15
C SER A 25 9.88 -13.55 4.61
N PHE A 26 8.61 -13.58 4.25
CA PHE A 26 7.91 -14.74 3.76
C PHE A 26 7.30 -14.46 2.38
N VAL A 27 6.87 -15.51 1.70
CA VAL A 27 6.08 -15.42 0.47
C VAL A 27 4.73 -16.10 0.62
N SER A 28 3.80 -15.82 -0.29
CA SER A 28 2.54 -16.56 -0.40
C SER A 28 2.75 -18.07 -0.33
N ASN A 29 1.86 -18.80 0.35
CA ASN A 29 1.93 -20.25 0.62
C ASN A 29 3.09 -20.72 1.50
N GLU A 30 3.96 -19.83 1.94
CA GLU A 30 5.01 -20.21 2.86
C GLU A 30 4.46 -20.48 4.26
N VAL A 31 5.17 -21.32 4.99
CA VAL A 31 4.90 -21.64 6.38
C VAL A 31 5.72 -20.72 7.29
N ILE A 32 5.05 -19.95 8.13
CA ILE A 32 5.65 -19.23 9.25
C ILE A 32 5.89 -20.22 10.38
N GLN A 33 7.15 -20.40 10.77
CA GLN A 33 7.55 -21.20 11.93
C GLN A 33 8.25 -20.31 12.95
N GLY A 34 7.95 -20.55 14.23
CA GLY A 34 8.54 -19.78 15.31
C GLY A 34 8.34 -20.38 16.69
N LEU A 35 8.83 -19.65 17.68
CA LEU A 35 8.72 -19.96 19.11
C LEU A 35 8.04 -18.79 19.82
N LEU A 36 7.13 -19.10 20.74
CA LEU A 36 6.53 -18.15 21.67
C LEU A 36 7.22 -18.27 23.02
N TYR A 37 7.87 -17.21 23.47
CA TYR A 37 8.38 -17.09 24.84
C TYR A 37 7.36 -16.32 25.66
N ILE A 38 6.80 -16.96 26.67
CA ILE A 38 5.71 -16.39 27.47
C ILE A 38 6.20 -16.26 28.90
N ASN A 39 6.20 -15.04 29.44
CA ASN A 39 6.49 -14.77 30.84
C ASN A 39 5.23 -14.20 31.50
N ILE A 40 4.71 -14.85 32.53
CA ILE A 40 3.58 -14.38 33.32
C ILE A 40 4.06 -14.23 34.76
N GLU A 41 4.03 -13.01 35.29
CA GLU A 41 4.61 -12.69 36.61
C GLU A 41 3.55 -12.62 37.72
N GLU A 42 2.28 -12.54 37.37
CA GLU A 42 1.16 -12.51 38.31
C GLU A 42 -0.02 -13.37 37.81
N PRO A 43 -0.92 -13.83 38.70
CA PRO A 43 -2.08 -14.62 38.29
C PRO A 43 -2.93 -13.91 37.23
N PHE A 44 -3.24 -14.61 36.14
CA PHE A 44 -3.97 -14.07 35.00
C PHE A 44 -5.21 -14.92 34.67
N GLN A 45 -6.39 -14.31 34.71
CA GLN A 45 -7.62 -15.01 34.38
C GLN A 45 -7.84 -15.04 32.85
N GLY A 46 -7.32 -16.07 32.22
CA GLY A 46 -7.36 -16.30 30.78
C GLY A 46 -7.18 -17.77 30.45
N ARG A 47 -7.54 -18.16 29.23
CA ARG A 47 -7.61 -19.59 28.87
C ARG A 47 -6.92 -19.95 27.57
N PHE A 48 -7.08 -19.12 26.54
CA PHE A 48 -6.68 -19.50 25.19
C PHE A 48 -5.51 -18.66 24.73
N LEU A 49 -4.42 -19.34 24.34
CA LEU A 49 -3.35 -18.75 23.56
C LEU A 49 -3.68 -18.91 22.08
N GLN A 50 -3.64 -17.81 21.34
CA GLN A 50 -3.80 -17.81 19.89
C GLN A 50 -2.76 -16.94 19.21
N ILE A 51 -2.55 -17.18 17.92
CA ILE A 51 -1.80 -16.33 17.01
C ILE A 51 -2.75 -15.73 15.99
N ASN A 52 -2.67 -14.42 15.81
CA ASN A 52 -3.38 -13.67 14.80
C ASN A 52 -2.40 -13.18 13.74
N LEU A 53 -2.69 -13.44 12.48
CA LEU A 53 -2.05 -12.77 11.35
C LEU A 53 -3.01 -11.69 10.83
N GLN A 54 -2.60 -10.44 10.97
CA GLN A 54 -3.37 -9.27 10.58
C GLN A 54 -2.69 -8.57 9.40
N GLY A 55 -3.47 -8.04 8.47
CA GLY A 55 -2.98 -7.30 7.30
C GLY A 55 -3.65 -5.94 7.20
N TYR A 56 -2.84 -4.90 7.06
CA TYR A 56 -3.29 -3.50 7.07
C TYR A 56 -2.75 -2.75 5.85
N GLU A 57 -3.59 -1.90 5.29
CA GLU A 57 -3.23 -0.85 4.35
C GLU A 57 -3.47 0.51 5.01
N ASP A 58 -2.53 1.43 4.83
CA ASP A 58 -2.63 2.82 5.26
C ASP A 58 -2.12 3.72 4.13
N VAL A 59 -2.93 4.68 3.68
CA VAL A 59 -2.58 5.64 2.63
C VAL A 59 -2.81 7.06 3.12
N HIS A 60 -1.87 7.94 2.81
CA HIS A 60 -1.94 9.37 3.06
C HIS A 60 -1.39 10.06 1.83
N TYR A 61 -2.18 10.93 1.20
CA TYR A 61 -1.73 11.73 0.06
C TYR A 61 -2.43 13.08 -0.02
N THR A 62 -1.80 14.02 -0.72
CA THR A 62 -2.36 15.34 -0.99
C THR A 62 -2.49 15.59 -2.48
N TYR A 63 -3.56 16.28 -2.88
CA TYR A 63 -3.71 16.79 -4.25
C TYR A 63 -4.44 18.12 -4.26
N THR A 64 -4.19 18.93 -5.28
CA THR A 64 -4.89 20.21 -5.46
C THR A 64 -6.21 20.00 -6.20
N GLN A 65 -7.26 20.65 -5.72
CA GLN A 65 -8.57 20.70 -6.36
C GLN A 65 -9.02 22.16 -6.49
N GLY A 66 -9.35 22.59 -7.71
CA GLY A 66 -9.76 23.97 -7.99
C GLY A 66 -9.30 24.44 -9.36
N SER A 67 -9.66 25.67 -9.72
CA SER A 67 -9.03 26.42 -10.81
C SER A 67 -7.92 27.31 -10.25
N ASP A 68 -7.08 27.87 -11.13
CA ASP A 68 -5.93 28.73 -10.77
C ASP A 68 -6.25 29.86 -9.77
N GLU A 69 -7.50 30.35 -9.74
CA GLU A 69 -7.94 31.41 -8.82
C GLU A 69 -8.40 30.90 -7.43
N SER A 70 -8.67 29.60 -7.30
CA SER A 70 -9.16 28.99 -6.05
C SER A 70 -8.65 27.56 -5.89
N GLU A 71 -7.33 27.42 -5.78
CA GLU A 71 -6.70 26.13 -5.49
C GLU A 71 -6.87 25.76 -4.01
N ARG A 72 -7.40 24.57 -3.75
CA ARG A 72 -7.47 23.99 -2.41
C ARG A 72 -6.67 22.69 -2.35
N ILE A 73 -5.78 22.59 -1.37
CA ILE A 73 -5.10 21.33 -1.06
C ILE A 73 -6.06 20.41 -0.31
N ILE A 74 -6.28 19.21 -0.87
CA ILE A 74 -7.08 18.15 -0.28
C ILE A 74 -6.15 17.10 0.31
N TYR A 75 -6.41 16.75 1.58
CA TYR A 75 -5.70 15.69 2.29
C TYR A 75 -6.58 14.43 2.28
N ALA A 76 -6.14 13.42 1.55
CA ALA A 76 -6.78 12.12 1.48
C ALA A 76 -6.06 11.16 2.44
N LYS A 77 -6.84 10.45 3.26
CA LYS A 77 -6.35 9.41 4.15
C LYS A 77 -7.33 8.25 4.16
N ALA A 78 -6.83 7.03 4.11
CA ALA A 78 -7.65 5.85 4.37
C ALA A 78 -6.82 4.73 4.97
N MET A 79 -7.51 3.88 5.72
CA MET A 79 -6.97 2.67 6.31
C MET A 79 -7.89 1.51 6.00
N ASN A 80 -7.33 0.33 5.77
CA ASN A 80 -8.10 -0.89 5.50
C ASN A 80 -7.45 -2.09 6.19
N SER A 81 -8.22 -2.81 6.99
CA SER A 81 -7.81 -4.07 7.61
C SER A 81 -8.36 -5.22 6.77
N PHE A 82 -7.60 -5.70 5.80
CA PHE A 82 -8.07 -6.68 4.81
C PHE A 82 -7.85 -8.14 5.23
N LEU A 83 -7.05 -8.38 6.28
CA LEU A 83 -6.78 -9.71 6.80
C LEU A 83 -6.85 -9.71 8.32
N ASN A 84 -7.59 -10.67 8.88
CA ASN A 84 -7.57 -10.99 10.30
C ASN A 84 -7.78 -12.51 10.46
N TYR A 85 -6.70 -13.26 10.41
CA TYR A 85 -6.71 -14.72 10.56
C TYR A 85 -6.24 -15.10 11.96
N SER A 86 -7.01 -15.91 12.68
CA SER A 86 -6.69 -16.37 14.04
C SER A 86 -6.53 -17.88 14.08
N MET A 87 -5.47 -18.35 14.74
CA MET A 87 -5.16 -19.76 14.92
C MET A 87 -4.93 -20.05 16.42
N PRO A 88 -5.72 -20.94 17.03
CA PRO A 88 -5.51 -21.34 18.41
C PRO A 88 -4.23 -22.19 18.56
N ILE A 89 -3.48 -21.96 19.62
CA ILE A 89 -2.19 -22.62 19.89
C ILE A 89 -2.26 -23.53 21.11
N TYR A 90 -2.84 -23.02 22.20
CA TYR A 90 -2.88 -23.74 23.47
C TYR A 90 -4.12 -23.41 24.30
N ASP A 91 -4.65 -24.42 25.01
CA ASP A 91 -5.72 -24.29 26.00
C ASP A 91 -5.15 -24.52 27.40
N PHE A 92 -4.95 -23.44 28.16
CA PHE A 92 -4.39 -23.53 29.51
C PHE A 92 -5.30 -24.29 30.48
N SER A 93 -6.61 -24.33 30.23
CA SER A 93 -7.54 -25.07 31.07
C SER A 93 -7.62 -26.56 30.74
N GLN A 94 -6.85 -27.03 29.74
CA GLN A 94 -6.81 -28.43 29.29
C GLN A 94 -8.21 -28.97 28.94
N GLY A 95 -9.02 -28.15 28.27
CA GLY A 95 -10.38 -28.53 27.86
C GLY A 95 -11.45 -28.33 28.94
N THR A 96 -11.09 -27.96 30.18
CA THR A 96 -12.10 -27.66 31.20
C THR A 96 -12.87 -26.40 30.83
N ALA A 97 -14.20 -26.47 30.90
CA ALA A 97 -15.09 -25.36 30.54
C ALA A 97 -15.13 -24.22 31.60
N ASN A 98 -14.10 -24.12 32.45
CA ASN A 98 -14.04 -23.11 33.49
C ASN A 98 -13.72 -21.73 32.90
N GLN A 99 -14.72 -20.86 32.84
CA GLN A 99 -14.58 -19.47 32.37
C GLN A 99 -13.75 -18.61 33.33
N ALA A 100 -13.57 -19.03 34.58
CA ALA A 100 -12.75 -18.38 35.58
C ALA A 100 -11.40 -19.08 35.78
N PHE A 101 -10.86 -19.72 34.74
CA PHE A 101 -9.54 -20.34 34.82
C PHE A 101 -8.46 -19.28 35.04
N VAL A 102 -7.61 -19.48 36.05
CA VAL A 102 -6.52 -18.58 36.39
C VAL A 102 -5.19 -19.27 36.10
N ILE A 103 -4.45 -18.70 35.15
CA ILE A 103 -3.08 -19.08 34.85
C ILE A 103 -2.18 -18.55 35.97
N GLN A 104 -1.46 -19.44 36.63
CA GLN A 104 -0.49 -19.06 37.66
C GLN A 104 0.79 -18.49 37.01
N PRO A 105 1.58 -17.68 37.73
CA PRO A 105 2.86 -17.19 37.24
C PRO A 105 3.73 -18.32 36.68
N CYS A 106 4.21 -18.16 35.45
CA CYS A 106 4.96 -19.19 34.75
C CYS A 106 5.80 -18.62 33.60
N GLN A 107 6.78 -19.43 33.17
CA GLN A 107 7.60 -19.17 32.00
C GLN A 107 7.45 -20.34 31.04
N LEU A 108 7.05 -20.06 29.80
CA LEU A 108 6.72 -21.09 28.81
C LEU A 108 7.43 -20.84 27.48
N LEU A 109 7.69 -21.94 26.78
CA LEU A 109 8.17 -21.95 25.42
C LEU A 109 7.23 -22.81 24.56
N ILE A 110 6.57 -22.24 23.56
CA ILE A 110 5.62 -22.99 22.72
C ILE A 110 5.97 -22.79 21.24
N PRO A 111 6.32 -23.86 20.49
CA PRO A 111 6.54 -23.76 19.05
C PRO A 111 5.20 -23.58 18.34
N PHE A 112 5.25 -22.91 17.18
CA PHE A 112 4.08 -22.79 16.33
C PHE A 112 4.41 -22.84 14.84
N GLN A 113 3.38 -23.17 14.07
CA GLN A 113 3.42 -23.21 12.62
C GLN A 113 2.12 -22.62 12.05
N LEU A 114 2.22 -21.65 11.14
CA LEU A 114 1.09 -20.99 10.47
C LEU A 114 1.33 -20.94 8.96
N VAL A 115 0.36 -21.33 8.15
CA VAL A 115 0.47 -21.31 6.67
C VAL A 115 -0.08 -20.00 6.11
N ILE A 116 0.67 -19.32 5.26
CA ILE A 116 0.26 -18.08 4.59
C ILE A 116 -0.65 -18.40 3.41
N ALA A 117 -1.76 -17.67 3.26
CA ALA A 117 -2.66 -17.83 2.12
C ALA A 117 -2.01 -17.42 0.78
N GLN A 118 -2.41 -18.07 -0.32
CA GLN A 118 -1.79 -17.91 -1.64
C GLN A 118 -1.86 -16.49 -2.23
N GLN A 119 -2.89 -15.71 -1.87
CA GLN A 119 -3.24 -14.48 -2.59
C GLN A 119 -3.12 -13.21 -1.75
N LEU A 120 -2.34 -13.25 -0.66
CA LEU A 120 -2.07 -12.03 0.10
C LEU A 120 -1.27 -11.03 -0.77
N PRO A 121 -1.60 -9.73 -0.72
CA PRO A 121 -0.83 -8.70 -1.42
C PRO A 121 0.61 -8.59 -0.89
N SER A 122 1.53 -8.08 -1.71
CA SER A 122 2.90 -7.86 -1.25
C SER A 122 2.93 -6.69 -0.27
N SER A 123 3.71 -6.83 0.80
CA SER A 123 4.06 -5.72 1.68
C SER A 123 4.71 -4.58 0.90
N ILE A 124 4.26 -3.36 1.14
CA ILE A 124 4.73 -2.14 0.48
C ILE A 124 4.98 -1.09 1.56
N GLN A 125 6.06 -0.34 1.42
CA GLN A 125 6.23 0.92 2.13
C GLN A 125 6.75 1.95 1.14
N TYR A 126 5.99 3.03 0.99
CA TYR A 126 6.36 4.19 0.19
C TYR A 126 6.29 5.43 1.06
N PHE A 127 7.33 6.25 1.00
CA PHE A 127 7.41 7.51 1.74
C PHE A 127 8.13 8.54 0.88
N GLU A 128 7.37 9.51 0.38
CA GLU A 128 7.93 10.67 -0.30
C GLU A 128 8.08 11.84 0.67
N ASN A 129 7.02 12.07 1.45
CA ASN A 129 6.96 13.07 2.51
C ASN A 129 5.86 12.70 3.51
N GLU A 130 5.67 13.49 4.57
CA GLU A 130 4.71 13.20 5.62
C GLU A 130 3.26 13.08 5.14
N HIS A 131 2.95 13.78 4.05
CA HIS A 131 1.62 13.84 3.46
C HIS A 131 1.42 12.88 2.29
N ASN A 132 2.48 12.32 1.70
CA ASN A 132 2.45 11.41 0.55
C ASN A 132 3.23 10.14 0.90
N LYS A 133 2.52 9.17 1.47
CA LYS A 133 3.07 7.91 1.95
C LYS A 133 2.00 6.84 1.96
N CYS A 134 2.43 5.59 1.81
CA CYS A 134 1.57 4.45 2.03
C CYS A 134 2.32 3.26 2.63
N SER A 135 1.56 2.39 3.29
CA SER A 135 2.08 1.17 3.88
C SER A 135 1.06 0.04 3.75
N LEU A 136 1.50 -1.09 3.23
CA LEU A 136 0.82 -2.38 3.29
C LEU A 136 1.69 -3.31 4.13
N LYS A 137 1.22 -3.70 5.31
CA LYS A 137 2.01 -4.44 6.30
C LYS A 137 1.25 -5.57 6.96
N TYR A 138 1.99 -6.53 7.49
CA TYR A 138 1.45 -7.67 8.23
C TYR A 138 1.96 -7.70 9.66
N LEU A 139 1.04 -7.90 10.59
CA LEU A 139 1.34 -8.02 12.01
C LEU A 139 0.99 -9.42 12.48
N LEU A 140 1.98 -10.13 13.00
CA LEU A 140 1.80 -11.40 13.68
C LEU A 140 1.68 -11.13 15.18
N THR A 141 0.52 -11.39 15.77
CA THR A 141 0.24 -11.13 17.18
C THR A 141 -0.08 -12.43 17.91
N ALA A 142 0.70 -12.77 18.93
CA ALA A 142 0.36 -13.83 19.87
C ALA A 142 -0.33 -13.20 21.08
N GLN A 143 -1.41 -13.82 21.56
CA GLN A 143 -2.15 -13.30 22.72
C GLN A 143 -2.79 -14.41 23.55
N ILE A 144 -2.77 -14.23 24.87
CA ILE A 144 -3.58 -15.00 25.81
C ILE A 144 -4.85 -14.19 26.10
N LEU A 145 -5.99 -14.73 25.67
CA LEU A 145 -7.28 -14.06 25.82
C LEU A 145 -7.68 -13.99 27.29
N SER A 146 -7.91 -12.77 27.76
CA SER A 146 -8.52 -12.51 29.07
C SER A 146 -9.99 -12.96 29.04
N THR A 147 -10.43 -13.58 30.13
CA THR A 147 -11.86 -13.80 30.41
C THR A 147 -12.46 -12.70 31.28
N GLU A 148 -11.63 -11.83 31.85
CA GLU A 148 -12.07 -10.65 32.59
C GLU A 148 -12.31 -9.46 31.64
N PRO A 149 -13.45 -8.75 31.74
CA PRO A 149 -13.80 -7.66 30.80
C PRO A 149 -12.90 -6.43 30.92
N ASN A 150 -12.28 -6.20 32.09
CA ASN A 150 -11.49 -5.01 32.38
C ASN A 150 -9.98 -5.28 32.42
N VAL A 151 -9.53 -6.40 31.85
CA VAL A 151 -8.13 -6.79 31.82
C VAL A 151 -7.68 -6.94 30.37
N LYS A 152 -6.51 -6.39 30.03
CA LYS A 152 -5.96 -6.52 28.68
C LYS A 152 -5.47 -7.95 28.46
N PRO A 153 -5.63 -8.50 27.24
CA PRO A 153 -4.91 -9.70 26.86
C PRO A 153 -3.40 -9.52 27.06
N ILE A 154 -2.71 -10.55 27.55
CA ILE A 154 -1.25 -10.58 27.51
C ILE A 154 -0.88 -10.87 26.06
N SER A 155 -0.15 -9.97 25.41
CA SER A 155 0.15 -10.10 23.98
C SER A 155 1.57 -9.71 23.62
N GLY A 156 1.99 -10.15 22.44
CA GLY A 156 3.24 -9.82 21.79
C GLY A 156 3.01 -9.75 20.29
N SER A 157 3.67 -8.81 19.61
CA SER A 157 3.48 -8.63 18.16
C SER A 157 4.81 -8.45 17.44
N GLN A 158 4.94 -9.12 16.29
CA GLN A 158 6.07 -9.03 15.38
C GLN A 158 5.56 -8.64 13.99
N GLU A 159 6.11 -7.58 13.42
CA GLU A 159 5.85 -7.20 12.04
C GLU A 159 6.63 -8.13 11.10
N ILE A 160 5.98 -8.59 10.03
CA ILE A 160 6.58 -9.47 9.02
C ILE A 160 6.31 -8.92 7.63
N PHE A 161 7.19 -9.27 6.70
CA PHE A 161 7.05 -9.01 5.28
C PHE A 161 6.46 -10.23 4.58
N ILE A 162 5.44 -10.03 3.76
CA ILE A 162 4.89 -11.08 2.88
C ILE A 162 5.00 -10.60 1.43
N GLY A 163 5.67 -11.37 0.57
CA GLY A 163 5.72 -11.15 -0.87
C GLY A 163 4.69 -11.99 -1.61
N GLN A 164 3.89 -11.34 -2.47
CA GLN A 164 2.89 -12.02 -3.29
C GLN A 164 3.57 -12.77 -4.44
N ILE A 165 3.31 -14.08 -4.54
CA ILE A 165 3.68 -14.85 -5.74
C ILE A 165 2.48 -14.93 -6.68
N ARG A 166 2.59 -14.26 -7.83
CA ARG A 166 1.63 -14.41 -8.92
C ARG A 166 1.98 -15.64 -9.75
N LEU A 167 1.15 -16.68 -9.64
CA LEU A 167 1.19 -17.82 -10.56
C LEU A 167 0.30 -17.49 -11.75
N ILE A 168 0.93 -17.03 -12.82
CA ILE A 168 0.25 -16.75 -14.08
C ILE A 168 0.25 -18.02 -14.90
N GLN A 169 -0.70 -18.91 -14.61
CA GLN A 169 -0.81 -20.15 -15.37
C GLN A 169 -1.48 -19.94 -16.74
N ASN A 170 -2.11 -18.77 -16.98
CA ASN A 170 -2.99 -18.58 -18.14
C ASN A 170 -2.85 -17.24 -18.89
N LEU A 171 -1.92 -16.33 -18.55
CA LEU A 171 -1.74 -15.14 -19.40
C LEU A 171 -0.73 -15.45 -20.52
N PRO A 172 -1.07 -15.13 -21.77
CA PRO A 172 -0.14 -15.31 -22.88
C PRO A 172 1.07 -14.39 -22.70
N ASN A 173 2.26 -14.93 -22.95
CA ASN A 173 3.51 -14.16 -23.01
C ASN A 173 3.64 -13.36 -24.32
N PHE A 174 2.55 -13.20 -25.07
CA PHE A 174 2.50 -12.34 -26.26
C PHE A 174 1.27 -11.46 -26.23
N THR A 175 1.32 -10.35 -26.95
CA THR A 175 0.20 -9.44 -27.17
C THR A 175 0.31 -8.84 -28.56
N ASN A 176 -0.84 -8.62 -29.20
CA ASN A 176 -0.93 -7.89 -30.46
C ASN A 176 -1.79 -6.67 -30.22
N SER A 177 -1.40 -5.52 -30.75
CA SER A 177 -2.27 -4.35 -30.73
C SER A 177 -2.05 -3.47 -31.95
N LYS A 178 -2.95 -2.51 -32.10
CA LYS A 178 -2.83 -1.44 -33.07
C LYS A 178 -2.72 -0.12 -32.34
N GLN A 179 -1.90 0.79 -32.85
CA GLN A 179 -1.80 2.15 -32.37
C GLN A 179 -1.98 3.12 -33.54
N SER A 180 -2.70 4.20 -33.30
CA SER A 180 -2.87 5.28 -34.27
C SER A 180 -2.40 6.59 -33.65
N PRO A 181 -1.10 6.93 -33.75
CA PRO A 181 -0.59 8.19 -33.22
C PRO A 181 -1.38 9.38 -33.79
N THR A 182 -1.77 10.33 -32.95
CA THR A 182 -2.50 11.52 -33.42
C THR A 182 -1.49 12.63 -33.68
N ILE A 183 -1.51 13.21 -34.89
CA ILE A 183 -0.62 14.30 -35.29
C ILE A 183 -1.46 15.55 -35.53
N CYS A 184 -1.38 16.50 -34.61
CA CYS A 184 -2.24 17.69 -34.61
C CYS A 184 -3.76 17.33 -34.60
N CYS A 185 -4.63 18.28 -34.27
CA CYS A 185 -6.05 18.01 -34.01
C CYS A 185 -6.85 17.48 -35.24
N CYS A 186 -6.25 17.40 -36.43
CA CYS A 186 -6.98 17.15 -37.68
C CYS A 186 -6.40 16.05 -38.59
N PHE A 187 -5.21 15.49 -38.31
CA PHE A 187 -4.56 14.53 -39.22
C PHE A 187 -4.30 13.18 -38.54
N LYS A 188 -4.85 12.11 -39.13
CA LYS A 188 -4.56 10.74 -38.72
C LYS A 188 -3.19 10.34 -39.29
N SER A 189 -2.28 9.88 -38.43
CA SER A 189 -0.94 9.47 -38.87
C SER A 189 -0.91 8.13 -39.60
N GLY A 190 -2.00 7.34 -39.48
CA GLY A 190 -2.08 5.96 -39.94
C GLY A 190 -2.14 4.98 -38.77
N GLU A 191 -1.92 3.69 -39.05
CA GLU A 191 -1.86 2.63 -38.04
C GLU A 191 -0.46 2.01 -37.96
N ILE A 192 -0.03 1.71 -36.74
CA ILE A 192 1.12 0.87 -36.43
C ILE A 192 0.59 -0.42 -35.82
N ASN A 193 0.87 -1.56 -36.45
CA ASN A 193 0.51 -2.87 -35.91
C ASN A 193 1.69 -3.43 -35.13
N TYR A 194 1.49 -3.76 -33.86
CA TYR A 194 2.50 -4.37 -32.99
C TYR A 194 2.17 -5.83 -32.71
N SER A 195 3.22 -6.64 -32.66
CA SER A 195 3.24 -7.95 -32.05
C SER A 195 4.44 -8.02 -31.11
N MET A 196 4.18 -8.14 -29.82
CA MET A 196 5.21 -8.21 -28.79
C MET A 196 5.12 -9.56 -28.09
N SER A 197 6.28 -10.17 -27.83
CA SER A 197 6.38 -11.37 -26.99
C SER A 197 7.52 -11.26 -25.98
N LEU A 198 7.31 -11.86 -24.82
CA LEU A 198 8.22 -11.89 -23.69
C LEU A 198 8.63 -13.34 -23.39
N ASN A 199 9.74 -13.52 -22.68
CA ASN A 199 10.09 -14.81 -22.08
C ASN A 199 9.12 -15.21 -20.94
N SER A 200 8.59 -14.25 -20.19
CA SER A 200 7.67 -14.46 -19.07
C SER A 200 6.74 -13.26 -18.86
N ARG A 201 5.73 -13.42 -17.99
CA ARG A 201 4.91 -12.32 -17.42
C ARG A 201 5.25 -12.03 -15.96
N CYS A 202 5.89 -12.98 -15.29
CA CYS A 202 6.36 -12.85 -13.93
C CYS A 202 7.87 -12.84 -13.95
N PHE A 203 8.45 -11.84 -13.31
CA PHE A 203 9.88 -11.69 -13.18
C PHE A 203 10.23 -11.48 -11.71
N ILE A 204 11.49 -11.63 -11.37
CA ILE A 204 12.04 -11.24 -10.06
C ILE A 204 13.00 -10.04 -10.21
N PRO A 205 13.32 -9.31 -9.13
CA PRO A 205 14.38 -8.30 -9.17
C PRO A 205 15.67 -8.87 -9.75
N ASN A 206 16.44 -8.05 -10.48
CA ASN A 206 17.65 -8.42 -11.25
C ASN A 206 17.46 -9.31 -12.47
N GLU A 207 16.25 -9.84 -12.73
CA GLU A 207 16.00 -10.66 -13.90
C GLU A 207 16.03 -9.85 -15.20
N ILE A 208 16.44 -10.50 -16.30
CA ILE A 208 16.44 -9.93 -17.65
C ILE A 208 15.14 -10.31 -18.35
N ILE A 209 14.41 -9.30 -18.80
CA ILE A 209 13.26 -9.42 -19.69
C ILE A 209 13.78 -9.49 -21.12
N ASN A 210 13.49 -10.59 -21.82
CA ASN A 210 13.74 -10.73 -23.24
C ASN A 210 12.48 -10.35 -24.02
N ILE A 211 12.57 -9.31 -24.84
CA ILE A 211 11.45 -8.70 -25.54
C ILE A 211 11.68 -8.88 -27.04
N LYS A 212 10.76 -9.56 -27.71
CA LYS A 212 10.73 -9.67 -29.18
C LYS A 212 9.59 -8.83 -29.71
N ILE A 213 9.91 -7.86 -30.55
CA ILE A 213 8.97 -6.91 -31.12
C ILE A 213 8.96 -7.08 -32.62
N ASN A 214 7.77 -7.26 -33.18
CA ASN A 214 7.51 -7.11 -34.60
C ASN A 214 6.54 -5.94 -34.77
N ALA A 215 6.88 -4.96 -35.61
CA ALA A 215 6.01 -3.84 -35.91
C ALA A 215 5.87 -3.64 -37.42
N ASP A 216 4.65 -3.42 -37.87
CA ASP A 216 4.34 -3.06 -39.25
C ASP A 216 3.87 -1.60 -39.33
N LEU A 217 4.70 -0.79 -39.98
CA LEU A 217 4.51 0.63 -40.25
C LEU A 217 3.95 0.88 -41.66
N GLY A 218 3.54 -0.16 -42.39
CA GLY A 218 3.06 -0.07 -43.77
C GLY A 218 1.90 0.90 -43.96
N GLN A 219 1.05 1.02 -42.94
CA GLN A 219 -0.12 1.90 -42.92
C GLN A 219 0.13 3.22 -42.20
N ASN A 220 1.32 3.45 -41.65
CA ASN A 220 1.69 4.72 -41.01
C ASN A 220 2.24 5.68 -42.07
N GLY A 221 1.54 6.79 -42.31
CA GLY A 221 1.92 7.81 -43.28
C GLY A 221 3.15 8.61 -42.87
N ASN A 222 3.54 8.56 -41.59
CA ASN A 222 4.65 9.33 -41.05
C ASN A 222 5.89 8.45 -40.81
N LYS A 223 7.08 9.05 -40.92
CA LYS A 223 8.33 8.34 -40.68
C LYS A 223 8.55 8.19 -39.17
N VAL A 224 8.58 6.96 -38.67
CA VAL A 224 9.00 6.66 -37.29
C VAL A 224 10.53 6.58 -37.25
N LYS A 225 11.18 7.35 -36.37
CA LYS A 225 12.66 7.41 -36.25
C LYS A 225 13.19 6.28 -35.37
N ASN A 226 12.54 6.06 -34.24
CA ASN A 226 12.92 5.07 -33.25
C ASN A 226 11.68 4.62 -32.47
N PHE A 227 11.82 3.50 -31.78
CA PHE A 227 10.89 3.10 -30.73
C PHE A 227 11.59 3.26 -29.38
N SER A 228 10.89 3.85 -28.41
CA SER A 228 11.26 3.83 -27.00
C SER A 228 10.50 2.73 -26.30
N ILE A 229 11.22 1.84 -25.63
CA ILE A 229 10.63 0.81 -24.79
C ILE A 229 10.87 1.19 -23.36
N LYS A 230 9.82 1.19 -22.55
CA LYS A 230 9.86 1.57 -21.15
C LYS A 230 9.29 0.47 -20.28
N ILE A 231 9.97 0.14 -19.18
CA ILE A 231 9.34 -0.53 -18.04
C ILE A 231 8.96 0.57 -17.06
N ILE A 232 7.68 0.63 -16.69
CA ILE A 232 7.14 1.63 -15.78
C ILE A 232 6.45 0.92 -14.62
N GLY A 233 6.85 1.26 -13.39
CA GLY A 233 6.18 0.83 -12.16
C GLY A 233 5.28 1.94 -11.63
N LEU A 234 3.98 1.69 -11.60
CA LEU A 234 2.96 2.62 -11.12
C LEU A 234 2.43 2.16 -9.76
N LEU A 235 2.61 3.01 -8.75
CA LEU A 235 2.01 2.87 -7.43
C LEU A 235 0.70 3.67 -7.40
N GLU A 236 -0.41 2.97 -7.27
CA GLU A 236 -1.75 3.55 -7.18
C GLU A 236 -2.23 3.51 -5.72
N MET A 237 -2.65 4.65 -5.22
CA MET A 237 -3.15 4.85 -3.86
C MET A 237 -4.60 5.36 -3.90
N LYS A 238 -5.47 4.67 -3.18
CA LYS A 238 -6.92 4.93 -3.12
C LYS A 238 -7.33 5.20 -1.69
N ALA A 239 -8.05 6.30 -1.44
CA ALA A 239 -8.58 6.59 -0.12
C ALA A 239 -10.06 6.21 0.01
N CYS A 240 -10.94 6.88 -0.73
CA CYS A 240 -12.36 6.56 -0.81
C CYS A 240 -12.96 7.11 -2.11
N ARG A 241 -14.21 6.75 -2.43
CA ARG A 241 -14.89 7.19 -3.67
C ARG A 241 -15.00 8.71 -3.86
N ARG A 242 -14.77 9.51 -2.82
CA ARG A 242 -14.82 10.98 -2.89
C ARG A 242 -13.46 11.60 -3.22
N TYR A 243 -12.38 10.85 -3.07
CA TYR A 243 -11.03 11.33 -3.35
C TYR A 243 -10.60 10.86 -4.74
N ARG A 244 -9.75 11.67 -5.38
CA ARG A 244 -9.08 11.26 -6.61
C ARG A 244 -8.02 10.22 -6.25
N ASP A 245 -7.90 9.15 -7.04
CA ASP A 245 -6.81 8.20 -6.89
C ASP A 245 -5.48 8.88 -7.25
N GLN A 246 -4.44 8.61 -6.46
CA GLN A 246 -3.10 9.10 -6.77
C GLN A 246 -2.29 7.98 -7.42
N VAL A 247 -1.68 8.28 -8.56
CA VAL A 247 -0.78 7.38 -9.26
C VAL A 247 0.61 8.01 -9.27
N VAL A 248 1.59 7.28 -8.74
CA VAL A 248 2.98 7.71 -8.67
C VAL A 248 3.85 6.76 -9.48
N THR A 249 4.67 7.31 -10.36
CA THR A 249 5.71 6.54 -11.06
C THR A 249 6.86 6.25 -10.10
N GLN A 250 6.92 5.03 -9.57
CA GLN A 250 8.01 4.58 -8.67
C GLN A 250 9.28 4.21 -9.42
N PHE A 251 9.12 3.75 -10.66
CA PHE A 251 10.20 3.21 -11.44
C PHE A 251 9.95 3.48 -12.92
N GLU A 252 10.97 3.96 -13.62
CA GLU A 252 11.00 4.03 -15.07
C GLU A 252 12.39 3.61 -15.55
N LYS A 253 12.45 2.65 -16.47
CA LYS A 253 13.67 2.31 -17.21
C LYS A 253 13.34 2.23 -18.68
N SER A 254 14.13 2.92 -19.50
CA SER A 254 13.90 3.00 -20.93
C SER A 254 15.12 2.57 -21.75
N THR A 255 14.84 2.08 -22.94
CA THR A 255 15.83 1.88 -24.01
C THR A 255 15.22 2.33 -25.33
N THR A 256 16.06 2.66 -26.31
CA THR A 256 15.62 3.09 -27.64
C THR A 256 16.35 2.32 -28.72
N PHE A 257 15.68 2.06 -29.83
CA PHE A 257 16.32 1.50 -31.03
C PHE A 257 15.80 2.17 -32.29
N LYS A 258 16.70 2.36 -33.27
CA LYS A 258 16.42 3.09 -34.51
C LYS A 258 15.68 2.20 -35.51
N ILE A 259 14.82 2.82 -36.31
CA ILE A 259 14.01 2.14 -37.33
C ILE A 259 14.50 2.54 -38.72
N ASN A 260 14.80 1.51 -39.54
CA ASN A 260 15.30 1.70 -40.91
C ASN A 260 14.34 1.17 -41.99
N SER A 261 13.31 0.44 -41.60
CA SER A 261 12.37 -0.27 -42.50
C SER A 261 10.93 -0.12 -42.03
N LYS A 262 9.97 -0.31 -42.96
CA LYS A 262 8.54 -0.32 -42.62
C LYS A 262 8.12 -1.57 -41.83
N GLN A 263 8.82 -2.68 -42.03
CA GLN A 263 8.68 -3.88 -41.21
C GLN A 263 9.85 -3.96 -40.26
N VAL A 264 9.56 -3.97 -38.96
CA VAL A 264 10.55 -3.99 -37.89
C VAL A 264 10.47 -5.32 -37.18
N SER A 265 11.62 -5.97 -36.98
CA SER A 265 11.75 -7.14 -36.12
C SER A 265 13.00 -6.97 -35.28
N GLN A 266 12.84 -6.90 -33.96
CA GLN A 266 13.93 -6.59 -33.04
C GLN A 266 13.79 -7.39 -31.74
N GLU A 267 14.92 -7.86 -31.22
CA GLU A 267 15.04 -8.46 -29.90
C GLU A 267 15.84 -7.56 -28.97
N ILE A 268 15.32 -7.36 -27.75
CA ILE A 268 15.80 -6.37 -26.79
C ILE A 268 15.79 -7.00 -25.40
N GLN A 269 16.79 -6.63 -24.61
CA GLN A 269 16.92 -7.09 -23.23
C GLN A 269 16.81 -5.90 -22.27
N LEU A 270 15.98 -6.04 -21.25
CA LEU A 270 15.85 -5.07 -20.17
C LEU A 270 15.97 -5.76 -18.83
N GLN A 271 16.94 -5.36 -18.02
CA GLN A 271 17.10 -5.88 -16.67
C GLN A 271 16.23 -5.12 -15.67
N ILE A 272 15.51 -5.83 -14.81
CA ILE A 272 14.78 -5.28 -13.67
C ILE A 272 15.77 -4.89 -12.57
N PRO A 273 15.72 -3.67 -11.99
CA PRO A 273 16.61 -3.30 -10.89
C PRO A 273 16.39 -4.15 -9.64
N SER A 274 17.41 -4.26 -8.79
CA SER A 274 17.33 -4.99 -7.52
C SER A 274 16.41 -4.34 -6.48
N ASN A 275 16.20 -3.03 -6.56
CA ASN A 275 15.56 -2.21 -5.52
C ASN A 275 14.13 -1.77 -5.88
N VAL A 276 13.44 -2.51 -6.75
CA VAL A 276 12.05 -2.23 -7.11
C VAL A 276 11.08 -2.78 -6.06
N LEU A 277 9.93 -2.13 -5.91
CA LEU A 277 8.83 -2.67 -5.11
C LEU A 277 8.24 -3.92 -5.78
N LEU A 278 7.75 -4.87 -4.98
CA LEU A 278 7.09 -6.05 -5.54
C LEU A 278 5.71 -5.67 -6.08
N SER A 279 5.23 -6.42 -7.07
CA SER A 279 3.84 -6.31 -7.52
C SER A 279 2.89 -6.61 -6.37
N SER A 280 1.84 -5.81 -6.25
CA SER A 280 0.86 -5.94 -5.18
C SER A 280 -0.53 -5.55 -5.67
N GLN A 281 -1.53 -6.28 -5.22
CA GLN A 281 -2.94 -6.04 -5.55
C GLN A 281 -3.74 -5.88 -4.25
N GLY A 282 -3.37 -4.85 -3.51
CA GLY A 282 -4.16 -4.40 -2.38
C GLY A 282 -5.46 -3.73 -2.81
N GLN A 283 -6.32 -3.45 -1.84
CA GLN A 283 -7.56 -2.73 -2.07
C GLN A 283 -7.32 -1.22 -2.16
N LEU A 284 -6.51 -0.68 -1.26
CA LEU A 284 -6.13 0.73 -1.25
C LEU A 284 -4.78 1.00 -1.95
N ILE A 285 -3.90 0.00 -2.01
CA ILE A 285 -2.53 0.14 -2.52
C ILE A 285 -2.29 -0.90 -3.62
N GLN A 286 -1.97 -0.44 -4.83
CA GLN A 286 -1.65 -1.33 -5.95
C GLN A 286 -0.30 -0.95 -6.56
N MET A 287 0.52 -1.96 -6.85
CA MET A 287 1.80 -1.78 -7.53
C MET A 287 1.79 -2.58 -8.83
N ASN A 288 1.64 -1.87 -9.94
CA ASN A 288 1.49 -2.42 -11.27
C ASN A 288 2.73 -2.08 -12.12
N TYR A 289 3.18 -3.03 -12.95
CA TYR A 289 4.29 -2.81 -13.87
C TYR A 289 3.87 -3.00 -15.30
N TYR A 290 4.20 -2.04 -16.16
CA TYR A 290 3.86 -2.06 -17.57
C TYR A 290 5.13 -1.98 -18.40
N LEU A 291 5.20 -2.83 -19.43
CA LEU A 291 6.13 -2.64 -20.53
C LEU A 291 5.41 -1.88 -21.63
N GLN A 292 5.91 -0.70 -21.99
CA GLN A 292 5.32 0.20 -22.98
C GLN A 292 6.24 0.39 -24.18
N ILE A 293 5.68 0.38 -25.39
CA ILE A 293 6.36 0.78 -26.63
C ILE A 293 5.78 2.11 -27.10
N ILE A 294 6.65 3.09 -27.30
CA ILE A 294 6.31 4.46 -27.68
C ILE A 294 7.05 4.81 -28.98
N PRO A 295 6.34 5.09 -30.10
CA PRO A 295 6.98 5.53 -31.34
C PRO A 295 7.43 6.99 -31.26
N ASP A 296 8.65 7.27 -31.73
CA ASP A 296 9.10 8.64 -32.05
C ASP A 296 8.78 8.93 -33.52
N VAL A 297 7.67 9.62 -33.73
CA VAL A 297 7.17 9.96 -35.07
C VAL A 297 7.74 11.31 -35.50
N ASN A 298 8.43 11.33 -36.65
CA ASN A 298 8.93 12.57 -37.23
C ASN A 298 7.76 13.40 -37.76
N SER A 299 7.38 14.43 -37.01
CA SER A 299 6.29 15.34 -37.35
C SER A 299 6.73 16.78 -37.05
N CYS A 300 6.27 17.73 -37.87
CA CYS A 300 6.42 19.15 -37.58
C CYS A 300 5.42 19.65 -36.51
N CYS A 301 4.39 18.86 -36.19
CA CYS A 301 3.39 19.14 -35.18
C CYS A 301 3.53 18.22 -33.95
N CYS A 302 2.92 18.62 -32.83
CA CYS A 302 2.82 17.79 -31.63
C CYS A 302 2.18 16.43 -31.95
N VAL A 303 2.84 15.36 -31.50
CA VAL A 303 2.34 13.98 -31.60
C VAL A 303 1.86 13.57 -30.22
N THR A 304 0.60 13.14 -30.11
CA THR A 304 0.10 12.58 -28.84
C THR A 304 0.18 11.05 -28.87
N ASN A 305 0.75 10.49 -27.80
CA ASN A 305 0.89 9.06 -27.58
C ASN A 305 -0.07 8.60 -26.47
N GLU A 306 -1.34 8.99 -26.57
CA GLU A 306 -2.35 8.78 -25.52
C GLU A 306 -2.63 7.29 -25.22
N SER A 307 -2.25 6.39 -26.13
CA SER A 307 -2.42 4.94 -25.98
C SER A 307 -1.16 4.20 -26.46
N PRO A 308 -0.09 4.14 -25.64
CA PRO A 308 1.08 3.33 -25.99
C PRO A 308 0.69 1.86 -26.09
N HIS A 309 1.43 1.08 -26.89
CA HIS A 309 1.30 -0.37 -26.82
C HIS A 309 1.85 -0.84 -25.48
N GLU A 310 1.00 -1.43 -24.65
CA GLU A 310 1.35 -1.80 -23.29
C GLU A 310 1.11 -3.27 -22.98
N MET A 311 1.90 -3.78 -22.03
CA MET A 311 1.84 -5.16 -21.57
C MET A 311 2.09 -5.20 -20.06
N LEU A 312 1.08 -5.61 -19.30
CA LEU A 312 1.20 -5.80 -17.86
C LEU A 312 2.18 -6.95 -17.54
N ILE A 313 3.11 -6.69 -16.63
CA ILE A 313 4.04 -7.66 -16.07
C ILE A 313 3.99 -7.61 -14.54
N TYR A 314 4.53 -8.64 -13.90
CA TYR A 314 4.54 -8.76 -12.45
C TYR A 314 5.96 -8.98 -11.94
N ILE A 315 6.29 -8.31 -10.84
CA ILE A 315 7.57 -8.49 -10.14
C ILE A 315 7.29 -9.24 -8.85
N ASN A 316 7.61 -10.54 -8.86
CA ASN A 316 7.49 -11.45 -7.74
C ASN A 316 8.72 -11.35 -6.81
N PRO A 317 8.61 -11.80 -5.56
CA PRO A 317 9.77 -11.94 -4.68
C PRO A 317 10.77 -12.97 -5.22
N ASN A 318 12.06 -12.69 -5.07
CA ASN A 318 13.10 -13.70 -5.24
C ASN A 318 13.18 -14.55 -3.95
N SER A 319 12.74 -15.80 -3.99
CA SER A 319 12.71 -16.69 -2.82
C SER A 319 14.08 -16.90 -2.16
N ASN A 320 15.17 -16.79 -2.93
CA ASN A 320 16.53 -16.98 -2.42
C ASN A 320 17.12 -15.69 -1.83
N GLU A 321 16.60 -14.53 -2.19
CA GLU A 321 17.14 -13.21 -1.86
C GLU A 321 16.10 -12.32 -1.17
N LEU A 322 15.18 -12.90 -0.39
CA LEU A 322 14.34 -12.14 0.53
C LEU A 322 15.23 -11.56 1.62
N GLN A 323 15.95 -10.49 1.27
CA GLN A 323 16.59 -9.61 2.21
C GLN A 323 15.51 -9.10 3.15
N PRO A 324 15.75 -9.07 4.47
CA PRO A 324 14.83 -8.43 5.39
C PRO A 324 14.56 -7.03 4.85
N PHE A 325 13.28 -6.71 4.67
CA PHE A 325 12.86 -5.40 4.20
C PHE A 325 13.62 -4.35 5.01
N LYS A 326 14.34 -3.42 4.34
CA LYS A 326 15.23 -2.48 5.02
C LYS A 326 14.41 -1.71 6.07
N GLY A 327 14.63 -2.00 7.35
CA GLY A 327 13.87 -1.42 8.46
C GLY A 327 13.10 -2.43 9.32
N LEU A 328 12.85 -3.65 8.84
CA LEU A 328 12.34 -4.72 9.69
C LEU A 328 13.49 -5.30 10.50
N GLN A 329 13.61 -4.82 11.73
CA GLN A 329 14.38 -5.51 12.75
C GLN A 329 13.42 -6.38 13.55
N GLN A 330 13.85 -7.60 13.86
CA GLN A 330 13.18 -8.36 14.90
C GLN A 330 13.23 -7.49 16.14
N GLN A 331 12.09 -7.27 16.80
CA GLN A 331 12.11 -6.52 18.05
C GLN A 331 13.14 -7.22 18.94
N LEU A 332 14.19 -6.48 19.31
CA LEU A 332 15.28 -7.03 20.11
C LEU A 332 14.63 -7.76 21.29
N PRO A 333 15.03 -9.00 21.58
CA PRO A 333 14.49 -9.72 22.72
C PRO A 333 14.55 -8.78 23.92
N TYR A 334 13.42 -8.62 24.63
CA TYR A 334 13.53 -8.16 26.00
C TYR A 334 14.57 -9.06 26.67
N PRO A 335 15.53 -8.49 27.44
CA PRO A 335 16.57 -9.28 28.04
C PRO A 335 15.91 -10.43 28.79
N ILE A 336 16.20 -11.65 28.34
CA ILE A 336 15.66 -12.86 28.94
C ILE A 336 16.03 -12.79 30.43
N PRO A 337 15.06 -12.87 31.35
CA PRO A 337 15.35 -12.77 32.77
C PRO A 337 16.46 -13.74 33.19
N GLN A 338 17.34 -13.35 34.10
CA GLN A 338 18.45 -14.24 34.52
C GLN A 338 17.96 -15.57 35.11
N ASN A 339 16.74 -15.60 35.63
CA ASN A 339 16.04 -16.77 36.14
C ASN A 339 15.11 -17.43 35.11
N TRP A 340 15.41 -17.32 33.81
CA TRP A 340 14.58 -17.90 32.75
C TRP A 340 14.79 -19.41 32.60
N HIS A 341 13.80 -20.17 33.04
CA HIS A 341 13.74 -21.63 32.95
C HIS A 341 12.38 -22.05 32.36
N PRO A 342 12.16 -21.84 31.06
CA PRO A 342 10.85 -22.02 30.46
C PRO A 342 10.52 -23.51 30.36
N ILE A 343 9.26 -23.83 30.67
CA ILE A 343 8.71 -25.16 30.39
C ILE A 343 8.30 -25.18 28.91
N GLN A 344 8.86 -26.11 28.14
CA GLN A 344 8.47 -26.29 26.74
C GLN A 344 7.16 -27.07 26.66
N LEU A 345 6.14 -26.47 26.04
CA LEU A 345 4.85 -27.12 25.78
C LEU A 345 4.71 -27.43 24.29
N GLN A 346 3.89 -28.43 23.96
CA GLN A 346 3.51 -28.74 22.58
C GLN A 346 2.20 -28.03 22.21
N GLN A 347 1.98 -27.81 20.91
CA GLN A 347 0.70 -27.27 20.43
C GLN A 347 -0.45 -28.21 20.79
N ALA A 348 -1.55 -27.64 21.29
CA ALA A 348 -2.74 -28.40 21.62
C ALA A 348 -3.52 -28.76 20.35
N GLN A 349 -4.13 -29.94 20.33
CA GLN A 349 -5.14 -30.30 19.35
C GLN A 349 -6.51 -29.79 19.86
N PHE A 350 -7.21 -29.02 19.02
CA PHE A 350 -8.50 -28.44 19.38
C PHE A 350 -9.63 -29.23 18.72
N ASN A 351 -10.65 -29.58 19.51
CA ASN A 351 -11.89 -30.09 18.93
C ASN A 351 -12.74 -28.92 18.36
N PRO A 352 -13.72 -29.20 17.49
CA PRO A 352 -14.54 -28.16 16.87
C PRO A 352 -15.29 -27.26 17.87
N MET A 353 -15.70 -27.82 19.02
CA MET A 353 -16.38 -27.05 20.06
C MET A 353 -15.44 -26.02 20.72
N GLN A 354 -14.20 -26.41 21.05
CA GLN A 354 -13.19 -25.49 21.57
C GLN A 354 -12.86 -24.41 20.54
N PHE A 355 -12.73 -24.77 19.27
CA PHE A 355 -12.47 -23.81 18.19
C PHE A 355 -13.57 -22.73 18.11
N ASN A 356 -14.84 -23.13 18.18
CA ASN A 356 -15.97 -22.20 18.19
C ASN A 356 -15.95 -21.28 19.43
N GLN A 357 -15.61 -21.80 20.62
CA GLN A 357 -15.49 -20.99 21.83
C GLN A 357 -14.38 -19.94 21.70
N ILE A 358 -13.24 -20.32 21.15
CA ILE A 358 -12.11 -19.42 20.91
C ILE A 358 -12.50 -18.33 19.92
N GLN A 359 -13.16 -18.69 18.82
CA GLN A 359 -13.62 -17.73 17.82
C GLN A 359 -14.62 -16.73 18.41
N GLN A 360 -15.57 -17.17 19.23
CA GLN A 360 -16.52 -16.28 19.90
C GLN A 360 -15.82 -15.30 20.85
N LEU A 361 -14.89 -15.78 21.69
CA LEU A 361 -14.14 -14.92 22.61
C LEU A 361 -13.24 -13.93 21.85
N HIS A 362 -12.64 -14.36 20.74
CA HIS A 362 -11.88 -13.48 19.86
C HIS A 362 -12.75 -12.36 19.29
N LEU A 363 -13.93 -12.68 18.74
CA LEU A 363 -14.85 -11.69 18.18
C LEU A 363 -15.33 -10.69 19.24
N GLN A 364 -15.59 -11.13 20.47
CA GLN A 364 -15.94 -10.25 21.59
C GLN A 364 -14.82 -9.25 21.91
N ASN A 365 -13.58 -9.72 21.98
CA ASN A 365 -12.42 -8.87 22.22
C ASN A 365 -12.21 -7.87 21.08
N VAL A 366 -12.31 -8.31 19.82
CA VAL A 366 -12.19 -7.42 18.64
C VAL A 366 -13.29 -6.37 18.64
N ALA A 367 -14.55 -6.75 18.91
CA ALA A 367 -15.65 -5.80 18.96
C ALA A 367 -15.47 -4.76 20.08
N TYR A 368 -14.89 -5.15 21.21
CA TYR A 368 -14.55 -4.24 22.29
C TYR A 368 -13.43 -3.27 21.90
N GLU A 369 -12.35 -3.77 21.28
CA GLU A 369 -11.26 -2.94 20.78
C GLU A 369 -11.73 -1.94 19.72
N GLN A 370 -12.61 -2.37 18.81
CA GLN A 370 -13.23 -1.48 17.84
C GLN A 370 -14.02 -0.37 18.52
N LYS A 371 -14.82 -0.68 19.56
CA LYS A 371 -15.53 0.36 20.34
C LYS A 371 -14.57 1.34 21.01
N LEU A 372 -13.43 0.88 21.55
CA LEU A 372 -12.43 1.77 22.11
C LEU A 372 -11.82 2.69 21.04
N PHE A 373 -11.57 2.16 19.84
CA PHE A 373 -11.04 2.91 18.73
C PHE A 373 -12.04 3.93 18.17
N ASP A 374 -13.31 3.54 18.00
CA ASP A 374 -14.39 4.43 17.56
C ASP A 374 -14.58 5.58 18.57
N ASN A 375 -14.52 5.28 19.87
CA ASN A 375 -14.55 6.29 20.92
C ASN A 375 -13.33 7.22 20.87
N TYR A 376 -12.14 6.70 20.54
CA TYR A 376 -10.94 7.51 20.36
C TYR A 376 -11.07 8.43 19.13
N ILE A 377 -11.49 7.87 17.99
CA ILE A 377 -11.74 8.65 16.76
C ILE A 377 -12.81 9.69 16.99
N ALA A 378 -13.88 9.42 17.75
CA ALA A 378 -14.91 10.42 18.03
C ALA A 378 -14.36 11.64 18.79
N ILE A 379 -13.30 11.46 19.59
CA ILE A 379 -12.65 12.52 20.37
C ILE A 379 -11.60 13.29 19.53
N GLU A 380 -10.93 12.63 18.59
CA GLU A 380 -9.85 13.22 17.78
C GLU A 380 -10.25 14.48 16.96
N PRO A 381 -11.39 14.54 16.25
CA PRO A 381 -11.81 15.74 15.51
C PRO A 381 -12.16 16.91 16.42
N ALA A 382 -12.55 16.66 17.67
CA ALA A 382 -12.73 17.73 18.65
C ALA A 382 -11.37 18.36 19.03
N LYS A 383 -10.32 17.53 19.21
CA LYS A 383 -8.96 18.03 19.44
C LYS A 383 -8.33 18.68 18.20
N ARG A 384 -8.43 18.06 17.02
CA ARG A 384 -7.89 18.65 15.78
C ARG A 384 -8.55 19.98 15.40
N LYS A 385 -9.84 20.18 15.67
CA LYS A 385 -10.46 21.50 15.47
C LYS A 385 -9.82 22.56 16.36
N VAL A 386 -9.51 22.21 17.61
CA VAL A 386 -8.83 23.09 18.56
C VAL A 386 -7.38 23.34 18.12
N ASP A 387 -6.64 22.29 17.77
CA ASP A 387 -5.24 22.40 17.35
C ASP A 387 -5.10 23.18 16.03
N TYR A 388 -5.96 22.93 15.03
CA TYR A 388 -5.97 23.68 13.78
C TYR A 388 -6.39 25.14 13.98
N GLN A 389 -7.36 25.41 14.87
CA GLN A 389 -7.69 26.80 15.24
C GLN A 389 -6.52 27.49 15.92
N GLN A 390 -5.77 26.78 16.76
CA GLN A 390 -4.61 27.31 17.45
C GLN A 390 -3.43 27.54 16.50
N GLU A 391 -3.19 26.63 15.56
CA GLU A 391 -2.16 26.75 14.52
C GLU A 391 -2.48 27.89 13.54
N MET A 392 -3.74 28.01 13.08
CA MET A 392 -4.21 29.15 12.31
C MET A 392 -4.06 30.46 13.08
N CYS A 393 -4.35 30.46 14.39
CA CYS A 393 -4.14 31.62 15.24
C CYS A 393 -2.65 31.99 15.36
N ASN A 394 -1.76 31.00 15.48
CA ASN A 394 -0.31 31.21 15.55
C ASN A 394 0.26 31.76 14.23
N ILE A 395 -0.17 31.22 13.08
CA ILE A 395 0.21 31.73 11.74
C ILE A 395 -0.26 33.19 11.58
N GLN A 396 -1.48 33.50 12.02
CA GLN A 396 -2.00 34.86 11.97
C GLN A 396 -1.20 35.83 12.86
N HIS A 397 -0.78 35.40 14.06
CA HIS A 397 0.11 36.17 14.93
C HIS A 397 1.51 36.36 14.32
N GLN A 398 2.08 35.34 13.66
CA GLN A 398 3.37 35.46 12.97
C GLN A 398 3.30 36.49 11.83
N ASN A 399 2.26 36.44 11.01
CA ASN A 399 2.04 37.41 9.93
C ASN A 399 1.87 38.84 10.46
N ILE A 400 1.15 39.02 11.58
CA ILE A 400 1.01 40.34 12.23
C ILE A 400 2.37 40.85 12.73
N ASN A 401 3.17 39.99 13.34
CA ASN A 401 4.50 40.36 13.84
C ASN A 401 5.48 40.69 12.70
N GLU A 402 5.40 40.01 11.56
CA GLU A 402 6.20 40.33 10.37
C GLU A 402 5.78 41.66 9.74
N LEU A 403 4.46 41.93 9.64
CA LEU A 403 3.96 43.22 9.20
C LEU A 403 4.44 44.34 10.11
N GLN A 404 4.37 44.18 11.43
CA GLN A 404 4.86 45.17 12.40
C GLN A 404 6.37 45.42 12.28
N LYS A 405 7.18 44.40 12.00
CA LYS A 405 8.62 44.57 11.74
C LYS A 405 8.89 45.39 10.47
N ASN A 406 8.08 45.23 9.43
CA ASN A 406 8.20 46.02 8.20
C ASN A 406 7.81 47.51 8.40
N TYR A 407 6.89 47.82 9.33
CA TYR A 407 6.53 49.20 9.67
C TYR A 407 7.54 49.92 10.58
N GLN A 408 8.51 49.20 11.17
CA GLN A 408 9.54 49.79 12.02
C GLN A 408 10.87 50.07 11.30
N GLN A 409 10.95 49.82 9.99
CA GLN A 409 12.13 50.27 9.23
C GLN A 409 12.05 51.80 9.03
N PRO A 410 13.04 52.57 9.51
CA PRO A 410 13.07 54.01 9.28
C PRO A 410 13.18 54.27 7.78
N ALA A 411 12.25 55.09 7.26
CA ALA A 411 12.23 55.51 5.87
C ALA A 411 13.53 56.24 5.53
N PHE A 412 14.46 55.56 4.86
CA PHE A 412 15.59 56.21 4.20
C PHE A 412 15.05 56.96 2.98
N CYS A 413 15.02 58.29 3.11
CA CYS A 413 14.63 59.24 2.09
C CYS A 413 15.70 59.24 0.98
N CYS A 414 15.45 58.53 -0.12
CA CYS A 414 16.18 58.71 -1.37
C CYS A 414 15.36 59.62 -2.29
N GLN A 415 15.79 60.88 -2.37
CA GLN A 415 15.43 61.78 -3.46
C GLN A 415 16.19 61.34 -4.73
N SER A 416 15.48 60.85 -5.73
CA SER A 416 15.99 60.81 -7.10
C SER A 416 14.90 61.29 -8.05
N GLN A 417 15.21 62.39 -8.74
CA GLN A 417 14.42 63.01 -9.78
C GLN A 417 14.25 62.04 -10.96
N ILE A 418 13.01 61.83 -11.41
CA ILE A 418 12.71 61.18 -12.69
C ILE A 418 11.86 62.13 -13.52
N GLN A 419 12.40 62.50 -14.66
CA GLN A 419 11.76 63.30 -15.70
C GLN A 419 10.66 62.48 -16.41
N PHE A 420 9.56 63.17 -16.69
CA PHE A 420 8.46 62.69 -17.51
C PHE A 420 8.91 62.36 -18.93
N ASN A 421 8.49 61.20 -19.45
CA ASN A 421 8.40 60.97 -20.88
C ASN A 421 7.04 60.37 -21.22
N VAL A 422 6.28 61.08 -22.04
CA VAL A 422 4.93 60.76 -22.49
C VAL A 422 5.02 59.79 -23.66
N GLY A 423 4.43 58.60 -23.51
CA GLY A 423 4.32 57.60 -24.56
C GLY A 423 2.90 57.04 -24.60
N SER A 424 2.20 57.36 -25.67
CA SER A 424 0.84 56.92 -26.01
C SER A 424 0.80 55.46 -26.46
N GLY A 425 -0.33 54.78 -26.22
CA GLY A 425 -0.81 53.78 -27.18
C GLY A 425 -1.46 52.51 -26.62
N GLN A 426 -2.67 52.30 -27.15
CA GLN A 426 -3.32 51.03 -27.51
C GLN A 426 -4.24 50.35 -26.48
N GLN A 427 -5.53 50.56 -26.74
CA GLN A 427 -6.65 49.73 -26.35
C GLN A 427 -6.60 48.38 -27.08
N GLN A 428 -6.71 47.27 -26.34
CA GLN A 428 -7.08 45.96 -26.90
C GLN A 428 -8.51 45.60 -26.51
N LYS A 429 -9.29 45.25 -27.53
CA LYS A 429 -10.68 44.79 -27.47
C LYS A 429 -10.73 43.34 -27.00
N ILE A 430 -11.58 43.07 -26.02
CA ILE A 430 -11.93 41.73 -25.55
C ILE A 430 -13.15 41.26 -26.37
N TYR A 431 -13.06 40.06 -26.96
CA TYR A 431 -14.20 39.37 -27.60
C TYR A 431 -14.89 38.46 -26.57
N PRO A 432 -16.23 38.36 -26.56
CA PRO A 432 -16.95 37.42 -25.72
C PRO A 432 -17.02 36.02 -26.36
N THR A 433 -16.64 35.00 -25.59
CA THR A 433 -16.77 33.58 -25.95
C THR A 433 -18.22 33.13 -25.77
N GLN A 434 -18.80 32.55 -26.81
CA GLN A 434 -20.16 31.99 -26.79
C GLN A 434 -20.19 30.62 -26.09
N ASN A 435 -21.16 30.49 -25.17
CA ASN A 435 -21.60 29.24 -24.55
C ASN A 435 -22.11 28.24 -25.61
N GLN A 436 -21.62 27.00 -25.56
CA GLN A 436 -22.29 25.86 -26.19
C GLN A 436 -22.75 24.87 -25.12
N ASN A 437 -24.04 24.56 -25.22
CA ASN A 437 -24.80 23.58 -24.45
C ASN A 437 -24.17 22.18 -24.55
N GLN A 438 -24.00 21.50 -23.41
CA GLN A 438 -23.86 20.05 -23.37
C GLN A 438 -25.17 19.42 -22.89
N GLN A 439 -25.71 18.58 -23.76
CA GLN A 439 -26.87 17.73 -23.51
C GLN A 439 -26.49 16.56 -22.59
N ASN A 440 -27.41 16.28 -21.67
CA ASN A 440 -27.45 15.12 -20.78
C ASN A 440 -27.34 13.80 -21.54
N ASN A 441 -26.47 12.90 -21.09
CA ASN A 441 -26.63 11.46 -21.29
C ASN A 441 -26.63 10.76 -19.93
N GLN A 442 -27.80 10.21 -19.58
CA GLN A 442 -28.00 9.33 -18.43
C GLN A 442 -27.36 7.97 -18.71
N PHE A 443 -26.45 7.53 -17.83
CA PHE A 443 -25.98 6.15 -17.79
C PHE A 443 -26.61 5.44 -16.58
N LEU A 444 -27.32 4.35 -16.86
CA LEU A 444 -27.84 3.39 -15.89
C LEU A 444 -26.69 2.54 -15.34
N GLY A 445 -26.37 2.69 -14.05
CA GLY A 445 -25.46 1.82 -13.32
C GLY A 445 -26.22 0.63 -12.73
N GLN A 446 -25.83 -0.58 -13.12
CA GLN A 446 -26.19 -1.82 -12.42
C GLN A 446 -25.24 -1.99 -11.21
N ASP A 447 -25.82 -2.09 -10.02
CA ASP A 447 -25.13 -2.43 -8.79
C ASP A 447 -24.72 -3.91 -8.79
N SER A 448 -23.41 -4.18 -8.83
CA SER A 448 -22.85 -5.50 -8.55
C SER A 448 -22.37 -5.59 -7.10
N LEU A 449 -23.05 -6.40 -6.30
CA LEU A 449 -22.70 -6.77 -4.92
C LEU A 449 -21.34 -7.48 -4.87
N LEU A 450 -20.37 -6.86 -4.21
CA LEU A 450 -19.09 -7.47 -3.83
C LEU A 450 -19.33 -8.51 -2.72
N SER A 451 -19.21 -9.78 -3.06
CA SER A 451 -19.14 -10.88 -2.11
C SER A 451 -17.72 -10.98 -1.54
N GLN A 452 -17.61 -11.09 -0.21
CA GLN A 452 -16.35 -11.39 0.46
C GLN A 452 -15.86 -12.79 0.07
N PRO A 453 -14.55 -13.00 -0.15
CA PRO A 453 -14.02 -14.33 -0.38
C PRO A 453 -14.09 -15.17 0.91
N VAL A 454 -14.94 -16.19 0.89
CA VAL A 454 -14.99 -17.23 1.92
C VAL A 454 -13.80 -18.17 1.69
N MET A 455 -12.89 -18.28 2.67
CA MET A 455 -11.86 -19.33 2.65
C MET A 455 -12.54 -20.70 2.77
N LYS A 456 -12.29 -21.57 1.79
CA LYS A 456 -12.69 -22.99 1.87
C LYS A 456 -11.70 -23.72 2.77
N ASP A 457 -12.19 -24.34 3.83
CA ASP A 457 -11.46 -25.34 4.61
C ASP A 457 -11.01 -26.48 3.68
N GLN A 458 -9.69 -26.67 3.55
CA GLN A 458 -9.10 -27.76 2.75
C GLN A 458 -8.77 -29.01 3.58
N ASN A 459 -9.26 -29.12 4.82
CA ASN A 459 -9.14 -30.35 5.59
C ASN A 459 -10.27 -31.34 5.25
N LYS A 460 -10.22 -31.92 4.05
CA LYS A 460 -10.89 -33.18 3.73
C LYS A 460 -9.91 -34.11 3.02
N THR A 461 -9.21 -34.90 3.81
CA THR A 461 -8.53 -36.11 3.34
C THR A 461 -9.63 -37.12 3.00
N TYR A 462 -9.80 -37.46 1.72
CA TYR A 462 -10.56 -38.65 1.33
C TYR A 462 -9.68 -39.87 1.60
N LEU A 463 -10.18 -40.77 2.46
CA LEU A 463 -9.77 -42.17 2.49
C LEU A 463 -10.52 -42.93 1.41
#